data_AF-A0A1H7P6Y7-F1
#
_entry.id   AF-A0A1H7P6Y7-F1
#
_cell.length_a   1.000
_cell.length_b   1.000
_cell.length_c   1.000
_cell.angle_alpha   90.00
_cell.angle_beta   90.00
_cell.angle_gamma   90.00
#
_symmetry.space_group_name_H-M   'P 1'
#
loop_
_entity.id
_entity.type
_entity.pdbx_description
1 polymer ?
#
loop_
_entity_poly.entity_id
_entity_poly.type
_entity_poly.pdbx_seq_one_letter_code
_entity_poly.pdbx_strand_id
1 'polypeptide(L)'
;MSHPDYAQDKQISRLRIVVTLVLSLLGGSVAWMMLERASAVLEQRTVAAIRGSLADSVLAEVAEAMAAGKPAPDLHAVNPFTLLSWQPEQYCGELQGNAAPQPGCWHYLTDRKWVVYRLQARWITPEEGGILALEIRRLGAEVLNSSHNVPKNGTAAVYEMDDVSAEELRRYIRRLEL
;
A
#
# COMPACT_ATOMS: atom_id res chain seq x y z
N MET A 1 71.38 16.35 2.18
CA MET A 1 71.09 15.15 3.00
C MET A 1 69.59 15.09 3.20
N SER A 2 68.87 14.49 2.26
CA SER A 2 67.41 14.34 2.29
C SER A 2 67.07 13.12 3.14
N HIS A 3 66.60 13.36 4.37
CA HIS A 3 66.26 12.32 5.33
C HIS A 3 65.15 11.41 4.77
N PRO A 4 65.36 10.09 4.70
CA PRO A 4 64.37 9.12 4.22
C PRO A 4 63.07 9.12 5.05
N ASP A 5 63.12 9.60 6.30
CA ASP A 5 61.95 9.72 7.18
C ASP A 5 60.82 10.61 6.62
N TYR A 6 61.16 11.66 5.86
CA TYR A 6 60.14 12.60 5.35
C TYR A 6 59.27 11.98 4.24
N ALA A 7 59.84 11.07 3.44
CA ALA A 7 59.10 10.35 2.41
C ALA A 7 58.17 9.28 3.02
N GLN A 8 58.59 8.69 4.14
CA GLN A 8 57.88 7.64 4.85
C GLN A 8 56.64 8.19 5.59
N ASP A 9 56.75 9.34 6.26
CA ASP A 9 55.60 10.00 6.92
C ASP A 9 54.51 10.44 5.93
N LYS A 10 54.93 10.92 4.74
CA LYS A 10 54.02 11.33 3.68
C LYS A 10 53.26 10.14 3.08
N GLN A 11 53.86 8.96 3.05
CA GLN A 11 53.18 7.72 2.63
C GLN A 11 52.17 7.24 3.67
N ILE A 12 52.51 7.27 4.96
CA ILE A 12 51.62 6.85 6.05
C ILE A 12 50.38 7.76 6.13
N SER A 13 50.56 9.08 5.98
CA SER A 13 49.46 10.04 5.92
C SER A 13 48.50 9.77 4.76
N ARG A 14 49.03 9.49 3.56
CA ARG A 14 48.22 9.15 2.38
C ARG A 14 47.48 7.83 2.57
N LEU A 15 48.13 6.82 3.15
CA LEU A 15 47.50 5.53 3.42
C LEU A 15 46.33 5.68 4.38
N ARG A 16 46.49 6.47 5.45
CA ARG A 16 45.41 6.75 6.41
C ARG A 16 44.21 7.43 5.74
N ILE A 17 44.45 8.44 4.90
CA ILE A 17 43.38 9.14 4.17
C ILE A 17 42.65 8.16 3.24
N VAL A 18 43.38 7.32 2.50
CA VAL A 18 42.78 6.32 1.61
C VAL A 18 41.96 5.32 2.40
N VAL A 19 42.48 4.79 3.51
CA VAL A 19 41.75 3.85 4.37
C VAL A 19 40.49 4.47 4.95
N THR A 20 40.56 5.71 5.42
CA THR A 20 39.37 6.43 5.92
C THR A 20 38.35 6.64 4.81
N LEU A 21 38.77 7.06 3.61
CA LEU A 21 37.87 7.23 2.48
C LEU A 21 37.19 5.91 2.08
N VAL A 22 37.95 4.81 2.00
CA VAL A 22 37.41 3.49 1.66
C VAL A 22 36.41 3.03 2.74
N LEU A 23 36.73 3.20 4.02
CA LEU A 23 35.82 2.86 5.12
C LEU A 23 34.55 3.71 5.10
N SER A 24 34.66 5.02 4.84
CA SER A 24 33.50 5.90 4.70
C SER A 24 32.63 5.52 3.50
N LEU A 25 33.23 5.13 2.38
CA LEU A 25 32.50 4.72 1.18
C LEU A 25 31.77 3.40 1.41
N LEU A 26 32.43 2.43 2.05
CA LEU A 26 31.82 1.16 2.46
C LEU A 26 30.68 1.41 3.45
N GLY A 27 30.92 2.19 4.51
CA GLY A 27 29.91 2.55 5.50
C GLY A 27 28.71 3.27 4.88
N GLY A 28 28.95 4.20 3.96
CA GLY A 28 27.91 4.92 3.22
C GLY A 28 27.07 3.98 2.37
N SER A 29 27.68 3.03 1.66
CA SER A 29 26.94 2.06 0.84
C SER A 29 26.02 1.15 1.66
N VAL A 30 26.48 0.69 2.84
CA VAL A 30 25.67 -0.12 3.75
C VAL A 30 24.53 0.71 4.34
N ALA A 31 24.81 1.93 4.78
CA ALA A 31 23.78 2.84 5.30
C ALA A 31 22.70 3.12 4.25
N TRP A 32 23.09 3.33 2.98
CA TRP A 32 22.18 3.53 1.87
C TRP A 32 21.27 2.31 1.64
N MET A 33 21.85 1.11 1.61
CA MET A 33 21.10 -0.13 1.45
C MET A 33 20.09 -0.36 2.59
N MET A 34 20.45 0.00 3.82
CA MET A 34 19.54 -0.09 4.96
C MET A 34 18.40 0.93 4.86
N LEU A 35 18.67 2.15 4.38
CA LEU A 35 17.66 3.18 4.20
C LEU A 35 16.60 2.76 3.19
N GLU A 36 17.00 2.17 2.05
CA GLU A 36 16.06 1.65 1.05
C GLU A 36 15.20 0.50 1.59
N ARG A 37 15.75 -0.37 2.44
CA ARG A 37 14.97 -1.43 3.09
C ARG A 37 13.99 -0.87 4.10
N ALA A 38 14.40 0.14 4.87
CA ALA A 38 13.54 0.79 5.84
C ALA A 38 12.34 1.47 5.16
N SER A 39 12.53 2.13 4.01
CA SER A 39 11.43 2.75 3.27
C SER A 39 10.42 1.71 2.75
N ALA A 40 10.89 0.56 2.26
CA ALA A 40 10.00 -0.52 1.80
C ALA A 40 9.14 -1.11 2.94
N VAL A 41 9.74 -1.34 4.12
CA VAL A 41 9.02 -1.83 5.30
C VAL A 41 8.02 -0.80 5.79
N LEU A 42 8.38 0.48 5.78
CA LEU A 42 7.47 1.56 6.18
C LEU A 42 6.27 1.61 5.24
N GLU A 43 6.50 1.55 3.93
CA GLU A 43 5.45 1.55 2.92
C GLU A 43 4.46 0.40 3.14
N GLN A 44 4.95 -0.82 3.35
CA GLN A 44 4.09 -1.98 3.64
C GLN A 44 3.23 -1.79 4.90
N ARG A 45 3.79 -1.19 5.95
CA ARG A 45 3.04 -0.90 7.18
C ARG A 45 1.97 0.16 6.97
N THR A 46 2.29 1.21 6.23
CA THR A 46 1.32 2.27 5.92
C THR A 46 0.18 1.72 5.07
N VAL A 47 0.50 0.88 4.08
CA VAL A 47 -0.51 0.23 3.25
C VAL A 47 -1.43 -0.66 4.10
N ALA A 48 -0.86 -1.50 4.97
CA ALA A 48 -1.64 -2.37 5.86
C ALA A 48 -2.55 -1.58 6.81
N ALA A 49 -2.06 -0.46 7.35
CA ALA A 49 -2.84 0.42 8.21
C ALA A 49 -4.03 1.05 7.47
N ILE A 50 -3.80 1.54 6.24
CA ILE A 50 -4.86 2.14 5.42
C ILE A 50 -5.90 1.07 5.05
N ARG A 51 -5.47 -0.14 4.64
CA ARG A 51 -6.36 -1.27 4.40
C ARG A 51 -7.26 -1.56 5.61
N GLY A 52 -6.67 -1.66 6.80
CA GLY A 52 -7.42 -1.87 8.04
C GLY A 52 -8.44 -0.77 8.30
N SER A 53 -8.01 0.50 8.21
CA SER A 53 -8.90 1.64 8.43
C SER A 53 -10.07 1.72 7.44
N LEU A 54 -9.85 1.34 6.17
CA LEU A 54 -10.90 1.29 5.15
C LEU A 54 -11.92 0.19 5.46
N ALA A 55 -11.46 -1.01 5.80
CA ALA A 55 -12.33 -2.12 6.20
C ALA A 55 -13.14 -1.77 7.45
N ASP A 56 -12.52 -1.16 8.46
CA ASP A 56 -13.18 -0.74 9.70
C ASP A 56 -14.23 0.34 9.44
N SER A 57 -13.94 1.31 8.56
CA SER A 57 -14.89 2.39 8.24
C SER A 57 -16.10 1.88 7.45
N VAL A 58 -15.87 0.95 6.52
CA VAL A 58 -16.95 0.24 5.81
C VAL A 58 -17.83 -0.53 6.80
N LEU A 59 -17.23 -1.25 7.75
CA LEU A 59 -17.97 -2.01 8.75
C LEU A 59 -18.73 -1.09 9.73
N ALA A 60 -18.12 0.02 10.15
CA ALA A 60 -18.76 1.01 11.03
C ALA A 60 -19.98 1.63 10.37
N GLU A 61 -19.89 2.03 9.10
CA GLU A 61 -21.01 2.60 8.34
C GLU A 61 -22.19 1.61 8.23
N VAL A 62 -21.89 0.33 7.95
CA VAL A 62 -22.91 -0.72 7.93
C VAL A 62 -23.53 -0.91 9.31
N ALA A 63 -22.71 -0.94 10.37
CA ALA A 63 -23.17 -1.10 11.74
C ALA A 63 -24.06 0.07 12.19
N GLU A 64 -23.71 1.31 11.84
CA GLU A 64 -24.50 2.51 12.13
C GLU A 64 -25.85 2.49 11.42
N ALA A 65 -25.88 2.14 10.13
CA ALA A 65 -27.13 2.00 9.37
C ALA A 65 -28.05 0.95 10.00
N MET A 66 -27.48 -0.19 10.40
CA MET A 66 -28.19 -1.27 11.06
C MET A 66 -28.72 -0.86 12.44
N ALA A 67 -27.92 -0.16 13.25
CA ALA A 67 -28.34 0.36 14.54
C ALA A 67 -29.45 1.42 14.40
N ALA A 68 -29.43 2.21 13.34
CA ALA A 68 -30.46 3.18 13.01
C ALA A 68 -31.73 2.54 12.38
N GLY A 69 -31.76 1.22 12.17
CA GLY A 69 -32.87 0.53 11.51
C GLY A 69 -33.06 0.92 10.04
N LYS A 70 -32.02 1.50 9.42
CA LYS A 70 -32.00 1.90 8.01
C LYS A 70 -31.46 0.75 7.16
N PRO A 71 -31.84 0.65 5.87
CA PRO A 71 -31.19 -0.27 4.95
C PRO A 71 -29.69 0.06 4.87
N ALA A 72 -28.86 -0.98 4.74
CA ALA A 72 -27.42 -0.77 4.56
C ALA A 72 -27.15 0.07 3.31
N PRO A 73 -26.27 1.08 3.39
CA PRO A 73 -25.97 1.95 2.26
C PRO A 73 -25.35 1.16 1.11
N ASP A 74 -25.62 1.58 -0.12
CA ASP A 74 -24.99 0.98 -1.30
C ASP A 74 -23.54 1.44 -1.41
N LEU A 75 -22.63 0.70 -0.79
CA LEU A 75 -21.20 1.01 -0.78
C LEU A 75 -20.53 0.79 -2.15
N HIS A 76 -21.19 0.14 -3.12
CA HIS A 76 -20.69 0.10 -4.50
C HIS A 76 -20.93 1.41 -5.24
N ALA A 77 -21.89 2.22 -4.79
CA ALA A 77 -22.18 3.52 -5.39
C ALA A 77 -21.25 4.64 -4.88
N VAL A 78 -20.47 4.38 -3.83
CA VAL A 78 -19.69 5.40 -3.11
C VAL A 78 -18.21 5.05 -3.11
N ASN A 79 -17.36 6.08 -3.15
CA ASN A 79 -15.92 5.95 -2.98
C ASN A 79 -15.59 5.68 -1.50
N PRO A 80 -14.95 4.56 -1.13
CA PRO A 80 -14.72 4.21 0.26
C PRO A 80 -13.81 5.19 1.01
N PHE A 81 -12.97 5.96 0.30
CA PHE A 81 -12.15 7.00 0.93
C PHE A 81 -12.98 8.18 1.47
N THR A 82 -14.23 8.36 1.03
CA THR A 82 -15.12 9.38 1.59
C THR A 82 -15.75 8.95 2.91
N LEU A 83 -15.67 7.66 3.25
CA LEU A 83 -16.18 7.11 4.51
C LEU A 83 -15.15 7.23 5.65
N LEU A 84 -13.88 7.48 5.31
CA LEU A 84 -12.83 7.65 6.31
C LEU A 84 -13.02 8.97 7.05
N SER A 85 -12.86 8.93 8.38
CA SER A 85 -12.86 10.14 9.22
C SER A 85 -11.71 11.09 8.90
N TRP A 86 -10.60 10.56 8.38
CA TRP A 86 -9.48 11.32 7.85
C TRP A 86 -9.00 10.70 6.54
N GLN A 87 -8.85 11.54 5.51
CA GLN A 87 -8.36 11.11 4.21
C GLN A 87 -6.84 10.90 4.24
N PRO A 88 -6.32 9.73 3.81
CA PRO A 88 -4.90 9.47 3.77
C PRO A 88 -4.20 10.47 2.85
N GLU A 89 -3.04 10.99 3.26
CA GLU A 89 -2.24 11.92 2.44
C GLU A 89 -1.84 11.33 1.08
N GLN A 90 -1.75 10.00 1.02
CA GLN A 90 -1.39 9.24 -0.18
C GLN A 90 -2.59 8.95 -1.09
N TYR A 91 -3.78 9.48 -0.80
CA TYR A 91 -4.94 9.35 -1.68
C TYR A 91 -4.87 10.36 -2.82
N CYS A 92 -4.70 9.86 -4.04
CA CYS A 92 -4.44 10.67 -5.23
C CYS A 92 -5.66 10.75 -6.16
N GLY A 93 -6.85 10.42 -5.66
CA GLY A 93 -8.13 10.60 -6.36
C GLY A 93 -8.64 9.36 -7.07
N GLU A 94 -9.69 9.56 -7.86
CA GLU A 94 -10.38 8.51 -8.61
C GLU A 94 -9.76 8.30 -9.99
N LEU A 95 -9.73 7.05 -10.44
CA LEU A 95 -9.29 6.63 -11.76
C LEU A 95 -10.47 6.04 -12.53
N GLN A 96 -10.61 6.46 -13.78
CA GLN A 96 -11.60 5.92 -14.72
C GLN A 96 -10.90 5.12 -15.81
N GLY A 97 -11.57 4.10 -16.34
CA GLY A 97 -11.05 3.25 -17.40
C GLY A 97 -9.85 2.39 -16.96
N ASN A 98 -8.92 2.19 -17.90
CA ASN A 98 -7.65 1.49 -17.65
C ASN A 98 -6.51 2.50 -17.40
N ALA A 99 -6.76 3.55 -16.61
CA ALA A 99 -5.70 4.47 -16.23
C ALA A 99 -4.73 3.81 -15.24
N ALA A 100 -3.42 3.96 -15.48
CA ALA A 100 -2.41 3.36 -14.62
C ALA A 100 -2.28 4.14 -13.29
N PRO A 101 -2.28 3.45 -12.12
CA PRO A 101 -2.08 4.10 -10.83
C PRO A 101 -0.66 4.65 -10.68
N GLN A 102 -0.53 5.77 -9.98
CA GLN A 102 0.76 6.39 -9.69
C GLN A 102 1.48 5.64 -8.55
N PRO A 103 2.81 5.45 -8.63
CA PRO A 103 3.56 4.84 -7.53
C PRO A 103 3.47 5.68 -6.23
N GLY A 104 3.26 5.02 -5.10
CA GLY A 104 3.07 5.62 -3.78
C GLY A 104 1.66 6.19 -3.53
N CYS A 105 0.73 6.00 -4.46
CA CYS A 105 -0.61 6.57 -4.40
C CYS A 105 -1.70 5.51 -4.28
N TRP A 106 -2.68 5.81 -3.43
CA TRP A 106 -3.99 5.16 -3.41
C TRP A 106 -4.92 5.83 -4.42
N HIS A 107 -5.65 5.01 -5.15
CA HIS A 107 -6.68 5.45 -6.08
C HIS A 107 -7.94 4.60 -5.94
N TYR A 108 -9.08 5.18 -6.29
CA TYR A 108 -10.33 4.44 -6.42
C TYR A 108 -10.69 4.27 -7.90
N LEU A 109 -10.77 3.03 -8.36
CA LEU A 109 -11.19 2.67 -9.72
C LEU A 109 -12.72 2.60 -9.79
N THR A 110 -13.34 3.63 -10.36
CA THR A 110 -14.82 3.79 -10.36
C THR A 110 -15.54 2.68 -11.11
N ASP A 111 -14.93 2.17 -12.18
CA ASP A 111 -15.54 1.19 -13.09
C ASP A 111 -15.58 -0.22 -12.50
N ARG A 112 -14.65 -0.51 -11.58
CA ARG A 112 -14.48 -1.82 -10.95
C ARG A 112 -14.87 -1.84 -9.49
N LYS A 113 -15.04 -0.66 -8.89
CA LYS A 113 -15.25 -0.51 -7.44
C LYS A 113 -14.07 -1.05 -6.63
N TRP A 114 -12.86 -0.86 -7.17
CA TRP A 114 -11.63 -1.30 -6.54
C TRP A 114 -10.87 -0.12 -5.94
N VAL A 115 -10.26 -0.35 -4.79
CA VAL A 115 -9.23 0.52 -4.22
C VAL A 115 -7.87 -0.05 -4.60
N VAL A 116 -7.04 0.73 -5.27
CA VAL A 116 -5.72 0.29 -5.74
C VAL A 116 -4.62 1.13 -5.16
N TYR A 117 -3.52 0.48 -4.81
CA TYR A 117 -2.26 1.11 -4.44
C TYR A 117 -1.15 0.59 -5.33
N ARG A 118 -0.29 1.47 -5.82
CA ARG A 118 0.93 1.03 -6.50
C ARG A 118 2.13 1.30 -5.61
N LEU A 119 2.89 0.27 -5.29
CA LEU A 119 4.11 0.36 -4.50
C LEU A 119 5.16 1.21 -5.23
N GLN A 120 5.82 2.08 -4.47
CA GLN A 120 6.96 2.88 -4.87
C GLN A 120 8.28 2.12 -4.69
N ALA A 121 8.36 1.22 -3.70
CA ALA A 121 9.55 0.42 -3.45
C ALA A 121 9.93 -0.46 -4.67
N ARG A 122 11.07 -0.13 -5.27
CA ARG A 122 11.64 -0.75 -6.47
C ARG A 122 12.05 -2.23 -6.32
N TRP A 123 12.04 -2.76 -5.10
CA TRP A 123 12.54 -4.10 -4.75
C TRP A 123 11.46 -5.18 -4.63
N ILE A 124 10.18 -4.83 -4.79
CA ILE A 124 9.09 -5.81 -4.77
C ILE A 124 8.95 -6.42 -6.17
N THR A 125 8.95 -7.74 -6.25
CA THR A 125 9.05 -8.49 -7.50
C THR A 125 7.97 -8.13 -8.52
N PRO A 126 8.33 -8.00 -9.81
CA PRO A 126 7.45 -7.50 -10.87
C PRO A 126 6.31 -8.45 -11.27
N GLU A 127 6.21 -9.65 -10.71
CA GLU A 127 5.19 -10.64 -11.12
C GLU A 127 3.74 -10.18 -10.85
N GLU A 128 3.54 -9.20 -9.96
CA GLU A 128 2.25 -8.55 -9.68
C GLU A 128 2.26 -7.03 -9.96
N GLY A 129 3.28 -6.53 -10.69
CA GLY A 129 3.38 -5.11 -11.06
C GLY A 129 3.49 -4.13 -9.88
N GLY A 130 3.70 -4.63 -8.66
CA GLY A 130 3.69 -3.84 -7.43
C GLY A 130 2.33 -3.18 -7.14
N ILE A 131 1.24 -3.66 -7.75
CA ILE A 131 -0.09 -3.10 -7.55
C ILE A 131 -0.86 -3.98 -6.58
N LEU A 132 -1.36 -3.38 -5.50
CA LEU A 132 -2.29 -3.98 -4.57
C LEU A 132 -3.69 -3.49 -4.93
N ALA A 133 -4.67 -4.38 -4.89
CA ALA A 133 -6.05 -4.04 -5.22
C ALA A 133 -7.00 -4.70 -4.23
N LEU A 134 -7.92 -3.91 -3.70
CA LEU A 134 -8.96 -4.31 -2.77
C LEU A 134 -10.32 -4.09 -3.43
N GLU A 135 -11.21 -5.06 -3.36
CA GLU A 135 -12.57 -4.96 -3.87
C GLU A 135 -13.55 -4.87 -2.70
N ILE A 136 -14.56 -4.01 -2.85
CA ILE A 136 -15.72 -4.01 -1.96
C ILE A 136 -16.66 -5.11 -2.46
N ARG A 137 -16.78 -6.20 -1.70
CA ARG A 137 -17.67 -7.31 -2.00
C ARG A 137 -18.92 -7.26 -1.13
N ARG A 138 -20.07 -7.44 -1.76
CA ARG A 138 -21.34 -7.67 -1.05
C ARG A 138 -21.39 -9.13 -0.58
N LEU A 139 -21.45 -9.33 0.73
CA LEU A 139 -21.72 -10.63 1.32
C LEU A 139 -23.20 -10.98 1.13
N GLY A 140 -23.44 -12.20 0.64
CA GLY A 140 -24.78 -12.74 0.44
C GLY A 140 -25.50 -13.02 1.76
N ALA A 141 -26.83 -13.03 1.73
CA ALA A 141 -27.69 -13.29 2.89
C ALA A 141 -27.41 -14.63 3.60
N GLU A 142 -26.79 -15.59 2.91
CA GLU A 142 -26.43 -16.90 3.44
C GLU A 142 -25.33 -16.84 4.51
N VAL A 143 -24.32 -15.96 4.34
CA VAL A 143 -23.25 -15.72 5.32
C VAL A 143 -23.80 -14.97 6.54
N LEU A 144 -24.87 -14.19 6.35
CA LEU A 144 -25.50 -13.43 7.42
C LEU A 144 -26.41 -14.29 8.30
N ASN A 145 -27.02 -15.32 7.73
CA ASN A 145 -27.87 -16.25 8.46
C ASN A 145 -27.07 -17.19 9.40
N SER A 146 -25.77 -17.40 9.16
CA SER A 146 -24.90 -18.19 10.04
C SER A 146 -24.28 -17.36 11.18
N SER A 147 -24.34 -16.03 11.10
CA SER A 147 -23.85 -15.14 12.15
C SER A 147 -24.92 -14.91 13.22
N HIS A 148 -24.64 -15.34 14.46
CA HIS A 148 -25.56 -15.21 15.59
C HIS A 148 -25.94 -13.77 15.96
N ASN A 149 -25.22 -12.77 15.44
CA ASN A 149 -25.37 -11.36 15.79
C ASN A 149 -26.03 -10.50 14.70
N VAL A 150 -26.48 -11.08 13.58
CA VAL A 150 -27.13 -10.31 12.50
C VAL A 150 -28.65 -10.49 12.57
N PRO A 151 -29.45 -9.40 12.62
CA PRO A 151 -30.91 -9.50 12.68
C PRO A 151 -31.46 -10.14 11.40
N LYS A 152 -32.26 -11.20 11.59
CA LYS A 152 -32.83 -12.05 10.52
C LYS A 152 -33.91 -11.38 9.66
N ASN A 153 -34.23 -10.11 9.91
CA ASN A 153 -35.13 -9.34 9.05
C ASN A 153 -34.35 -8.86 7.83
N GLY A 154 -34.42 -9.68 6.78
CA GLY A 154 -33.67 -9.56 5.55
C GLY A 154 -33.71 -8.16 4.95
N THR A 155 -32.58 -7.46 5.02
CA THR A 155 -32.15 -6.35 4.14
C THR A 155 -30.72 -5.90 4.42
N ALA A 156 -29.99 -6.55 5.35
CA ALA A 156 -28.59 -6.25 5.58
C ALA A 156 -27.77 -6.72 4.37
N ALA A 157 -27.40 -5.79 3.49
CA ALA A 157 -26.25 -5.99 2.63
C ALA A 157 -25.02 -5.72 3.51
N VAL A 158 -24.30 -6.77 3.89
CA VAL A 158 -23.01 -6.57 4.55
C VAL A 158 -21.97 -6.52 3.46
N TYR A 159 -21.08 -5.54 3.55
CA TYR A 159 -19.98 -5.36 2.62
C TYR A 159 -18.68 -5.68 3.35
N GLU A 160 -17.75 -6.29 2.63
CA GLU A 160 -16.42 -6.61 3.10
C GLU A 160 -15.41 -6.12 2.06
N MET A 161 -14.27 -5.60 2.52
CA MET A 161 -13.13 -5.32 1.64
C MET A 161 -12.19 -6.51 1.63
N ASP A 162 -12.02 -7.11 0.46
CA ASP A 162 -11.16 -8.28 0.27
C ASP A 162 -10.12 -8.02 -0.82
N ASP A 163 -9.06 -8.82 -0.84
CA ASP A 163 -8.05 -8.75 -1.89
C ASP A 163 -8.63 -9.19 -3.23
N VAL A 164 -8.36 -8.40 -4.28
CA VAL A 164 -8.70 -8.80 -5.64
C VAL A 164 -7.89 -10.05 -6.00
N SER A 165 -8.55 -11.02 -6.62
CA SER A 165 -7.89 -12.27 -7.03
C SER A 165 -6.66 -12.00 -7.91
N ALA A 166 -5.57 -12.75 -7.68
CA ALA A 166 -4.31 -12.57 -8.41
C ALA A 166 -4.48 -12.71 -9.94
N GLU A 167 -5.48 -13.47 -10.40
CA GLU A 167 -5.79 -13.63 -11.82
C GLU A 167 -6.45 -12.38 -12.42
N GLU A 168 -7.41 -11.79 -11.72
CA GLU A 168 -8.09 -10.57 -12.17
C GLU A 168 -7.17 -9.37 -12.13
N LEU A 169 -6.34 -9.27 -11.08
CA LEU A 169 -5.30 -8.26 -10.98
C LEU A 169 -4.31 -8.37 -12.14
N ARG A 170 -3.82 -9.57 -12.47
CA ARG A 170 -2.96 -9.79 -13.64
C ARG A 170 -3.63 -9.40 -14.96
N ARG A 171 -4.93 -9.67 -15.10
CA ARG A 171 -5.71 -9.26 -16.29
C ARG A 171 -5.89 -7.75 -16.39
N TYR A 172 -5.95 -7.06 -15.24
CA TYR A 172 -5.97 -5.60 -15.19
C TYR A 172 -4.61 -5.03 -15.57
N ILE A 173 -3.52 -5.51 -14.96
CA ILE A 173 -2.15 -5.06 -15.24
C ILE A 173 -1.80 -5.21 -16.71
N ARG A 174 -2.12 -6.36 -17.32
CA ARG A 174 -1.89 -6.58 -18.76
C ARG A 174 -2.62 -5.56 -19.65
N ARG A 175 -3.78 -5.05 -19.22
CA ARG A 175 -4.53 -4.02 -19.96
C ARG A 175 -3.97 -2.62 -19.79
N LEU A 176 -3.11 -2.38 -18.79
CA LEU A 176 -2.40 -1.11 -18.62
C LEU A 176 -1.17 -1.00 -19.53
N GLU A 177 -0.64 -2.14 -20.00
CA GLU A 177 0.55 -2.23 -20.86
C GLU A 177 0.22 -2.19 -22.37
N LEU A 178 -1.07 -2.20 -22.72
CA LEU A 178 -1.58 -2.15 -24.10
C LEU A 178 -2.13 -0.76 -24.42
#